data_AF-A0A2N1QMG7-F1
#
_entry.id   AF-A0A2N1QMG7-F1
#
_cell.length_a   1.000
_cell.length_b   1.000
_cell.length_c   1.000
_cell.angle_alpha   90.00
_cell.angle_beta   90.00
_cell.angle_gamma   90.00
#
_symmetry.space_group_name_H-M   'P 1'
#
loop_
_entity.id
_entity.type
_entity.pdbx_description
1 polymer ?
#
loop_
_entity_poly.entity_id
_entity_poly.type
_entity_poly.pdbx_seq_one_letter_code
_entity_poly.pdbx_strand_id
1 'polypeptide(L)'
;IISAFGGYFVLIGVHSRGHLWKQLFLLGVLQTLTGLLLRWAFNISFSAEILIPLILGSALWSSLVIAALPLLEDSFDVLSPLRLMELSHPSHPLLKRLQMEAAGTYHHSLMIGTLAETVADKLGMNANLLKAGAYFHDIGKLRRPDFFVENQMGGENVHDELKPSLSALVIIAHVREGLELAHEYHLPRVIRSFIAEHHGTTALAYFLRKARNMGLTIPREQFCYPGPKPQSRETGLMMLVDSVEAAVRAESRAGSESILDVRDTINRVIESKISEGQLDDVDFTLRDLSVIRETLLSALRTVYHTRKVKEIQEKESPQHTTEKQEDDVSEASVASR
;
A
#
# COMPACT_ATOMS: atom_id res chain seq x y z
N ILE A 1 30.68 26.89 3.74
CA ILE A 1 29.53 27.59 3.11
C ILE A 1 29.28 27.07 1.70
N ILE A 2 30.22 27.18 0.75
CA ILE A 2 30.07 26.62 -0.62
C ILE A 2 29.81 25.10 -0.61
N SER A 3 30.52 24.36 0.24
CA SER A 3 30.31 22.91 0.45
C SER A 3 28.99 22.57 1.15
N ALA A 4 28.44 23.47 1.97
CA ALA A 4 27.15 23.27 2.64
C ALA A 4 25.98 23.46 1.66
N PHE A 5 26.06 24.44 0.74
CA PHE A 5 25.09 24.62 -0.34
C PHE A 5 25.24 23.55 -1.44
N GLY A 6 26.48 23.15 -1.78
CA GLY A 6 26.73 22.07 -2.73
C GLY A 6 26.19 20.72 -2.25
N GLY A 7 26.32 20.42 -0.96
CA GLY A 7 25.78 19.19 -0.35
C GLY A 7 24.26 19.06 -0.49
N TYR A 8 23.51 20.15 -0.36
CA TYR A 8 22.06 20.13 -0.58
C TYR A 8 21.70 19.67 -2.00
N PHE A 9 22.29 20.28 -3.03
CA PHE A 9 22.01 19.91 -4.43
C PHE A 9 22.54 18.52 -4.82
N VAL A 10 23.62 18.07 -4.19
CA VAL A 10 24.26 16.76 -4.44
C VAL A 10 23.50 15.62 -3.75
N LEU A 11 22.82 15.89 -2.63
CA LEU A 11 22.07 14.89 -1.87
C LEU A 11 20.57 14.84 -2.21
N ILE A 12 20.03 15.88 -2.87
CA ILE A 12 18.67 15.83 -3.44
C ILE A 12 18.58 14.70 -4.46
N GLY A 13 17.59 13.81 -4.28
CA GLY A 13 17.32 12.72 -5.22
C GLY A 13 18.21 11.48 -5.04
N VAL A 14 18.87 11.31 -3.91
CA VAL A 14 19.56 10.06 -3.58
C VAL A 14 18.53 8.99 -3.22
N HIS A 15 18.44 7.96 -4.07
CA HIS A 15 17.47 6.86 -3.90
C HIS A 15 18.12 5.50 -3.61
N SER A 16 19.46 5.41 -3.51
CA SER A 16 20.14 4.16 -3.19
C SER A 16 21.47 4.39 -2.45
N ARG A 17 21.95 3.38 -1.71
CA ARG A 17 23.27 3.43 -1.05
C ARG A 17 24.39 3.67 -2.06
N GLY A 18 24.33 3.03 -3.22
CA GLY A 18 25.33 3.23 -4.28
C GLY A 18 25.33 4.64 -4.85
N HIS A 19 24.14 5.24 -5.02
CA HIS A 19 24.01 6.64 -5.43
C HIS A 19 24.50 7.59 -4.33
N LEU A 20 24.20 7.33 -3.06
CA LEU A 20 24.73 8.08 -1.91
C LEU A 20 26.26 8.07 -1.90
N TRP A 21 26.88 6.89 -2.05
CA TRP A 21 28.33 6.75 -2.14
C TRP A 21 28.93 7.55 -3.31
N LYS A 22 28.29 7.49 -4.50
CA LYS A 22 28.73 8.29 -5.66
C LYS A 22 28.64 9.79 -5.40
N GLN A 23 27.54 10.26 -4.80
CA GLN A 23 27.35 11.68 -4.50
C GLN A 23 28.35 12.18 -3.44
N LEU A 24 28.58 11.40 -2.38
CA LEU A 24 29.58 11.73 -1.36
C LEU A 24 31.02 11.67 -1.91
N PHE A 25 31.30 10.76 -2.84
CA PHE A 25 32.57 10.72 -3.56
C PHE A 25 32.77 11.97 -4.43
N LEU A 26 31.76 12.36 -5.23
CA LEU A 26 31.78 13.57 -6.04
C LEU A 26 31.95 14.83 -5.16
N LEU A 27 31.31 14.88 -4.01
CA LEU A 27 31.46 15.95 -3.04
C LEU A 27 32.89 16.03 -2.49
N GLY A 28 33.50 14.88 -2.19
CA GLY A 28 34.92 14.78 -1.79
C GLY A 28 35.88 15.27 -2.88
N VAL A 29 35.63 14.91 -4.14
CA VAL A 29 36.40 15.42 -5.30
C VAL A 29 36.25 16.94 -5.43
N LEU A 30 35.03 17.46 -5.37
CA LEU A 30 34.75 18.88 -5.46
C LEU A 30 35.41 19.67 -4.32
N GLN A 31 35.37 19.16 -3.09
CA GLN A 31 36.04 19.75 -1.95
C GLN A 31 37.56 19.76 -2.13
N THR A 32 38.14 18.69 -2.66
CA THR A 32 39.57 18.60 -2.97
C THR A 32 39.96 19.63 -4.04
N LEU A 33 39.21 19.72 -5.14
CA LEU A 33 39.45 20.70 -6.21
C LEU A 33 39.31 22.14 -5.71
N THR A 34 38.30 22.42 -4.89
CA THR A 34 38.12 23.75 -4.28
C THR A 34 39.30 24.10 -3.37
N GLY A 35 39.77 23.15 -2.56
CA GLY A 35 40.96 23.33 -1.72
C GLY A 35 42.22 23.61 -2.53
N LEU A 36 42.39 22.93 -3.67
CA LEU A 36 43.51 23.17 -4.59
C LEU A 36 43.42 24.56 -5.25
N LEU A 37 42.22 24.97 -5.70
CA LEU A 37 41.99 26.28 -6.30
C LEU A 37 42.26 27.42 -5.31
N LEU A 38 41.83 27.29 -4.06
CA LEU A 38 42.10 28.29 -3.02
C LEU A 38 43.60 28.39 -2.74
N ARG A 39 44.30 27.27 -2.64
CA ARG A 39 45.76 27.28 -2.46
C ARG A 39 46.48 27.96 -3.61
N TRP A 40 46.07 27.68 -4.84
CA TRP A 40 46.60 28.37 -6.02
C TRP A 40 46.32 29.88 -5.94
N ALA A 41 45.09 30.28 -5.65
CA ALA A 41 44.68 31.68 -5.57
C ALA A 41 45.44 32.49 -4.49
N PHE A 42 45.79 31.85 -3.38
CA PHE A 42 46.56 32.46 -2.28
C PHE A 42 48.07 32.20 -2.35
N ASN A 43 48.56 31.60 -3.45
CA ASN A 43 49.97 31.26 -3.64
C ASN A 43 50.56 30.38 -2.52
N ILE A 44 49.75 29.48 -1.98
CA ILE A 44 50.13 28.50 -0.96
C ILE A 44 50.73 27.27 -1.66
N SER A 45 51.89 26.80 -1.20
CA SER A 45 52.63 25.69 -1.80
C SER A 45 51.85 24.36 -1.83
N PHE A 46 52.07 23.57 -2.88
CA PHE A 46 51.55 22.21 -3.04
C PHE A 46 52.62 21.19 -2.67
N SER A 47 52.31 20.26 -1.77
CA SER A 47 53.16 19.11 -1.47
C SER A 47 52.31 17.84 -1.31
N ALA A 48 52.92 16.68 -1.59
CA ALA A 48 52.29 15.37 -1.41
C ALA A 48 51.85 15.14 0.04
N GLU A 49 52.60 15.69 0.99
CA GLU A 49 52.29 15.68 2.43
C GLU A 49 50.96 16.35 2.79
N ILE A 50 50.41 17.19 1.90
CA ILE A 50 49.13 17.87 2.11
C ILE A 50 48.02 17.26 1.25
N LEU A 51 48.35 16.84 0.03
CA LEU A 51 47.40 16.18 -0.88
C LEU A 51 46.88 14.84 -0.31
N ILE A 52 47.77 14.02 0.27
CA ILE A 52 47.40 12.71 0.81
C ILE A 52 46.41 12.84 1.98
N PRO A 53 46.68 13.66 3.03
CA PRO A 53 45.71 13.88 4.11
C PRO A 53 44.39 14.49 3.67
N LEU A 54 44.39 15.33 2.63
CA LEU A 54 43.15 15.93 2.12
C LEU A 54 42.24 14.87 1.49
N ILE A 55 42.81 13.98 0.68
CA ILE A 55 42.08 12.86 0.07
C ILE A 55 41.59 11.90 1.17
N LEU A 56 42.48 11.44 2.06
CA LEU A 56 42.13 10.54 3.15
C LEU A 56 41.09 11.15 4.10
N GLY A 57 41.23 12.43 4.43
CA GLY A 57 40.30 13.16 5.28
C GLY A 57 38.92 13.28 4.64
N SER A 58 38.83 13.53 3.33
CA SER A 58 37.54 13.55 2.62
C SER A 58 36.88 12.17 2.57
N ALA A 59 37.64 11.11 2.32
CA ALA A 59 37.12 9.74 2.30
C ALA A 59 36.64 9.29 3.70
N LEU A 60 37.41 9.63 4.74
CA LEU A 60 37.05 9.38 6.13
C LEU A 60 35.77 10.13 6.52
N TRP A 61 35.68 11.42 6.16
CA TRP A 61 34.50 12.24 6.45
C TRP A 61 33.25 11.71 5.76
N SER A 62 33.33 11.36 4.48
CA SER A 62 32.20 10.75 3.74
C SER A 62 31.74 9.43 4.37
N SER A 63 32.69 8.58 4.79
CA SER A 63 32.38 7.32 5.48
C SER A 63 31.70 7.57 6.83
N LEU A 64 32.18 8.57 7.59
CA LEU A 64 31.61 8.95 8.88
C LEU A 64 30.18 9.47 8.71
N VAL A 65 29.90 10.28 7.68
CA VAL A 65 28.55 10.77 7.39
C VAL A 65 27.58 9.62 7.12
N ILE A 66 27.97 8.62 6.30
CA ILE A 66 27.11 7.45 6.02
C ILE A 66 26.89 6.62 7.29
N ALA A 67 27.92 6.45 8.11
CA ALA A 67 27.81 5.70 9.35
C ALA A 67 26.95 6.42 10.39
N ALA A 68 27.00 7.76 10.42
CA ALA A 68 26.22 8.58 11.34
C ALA A 68 24.78 8.81 10.88
N LEU A 69 24.48 8.68 9.59
CA LEU A 69 23.15 8.98 9.02
C LEU A 69 22.01 8.20 9.70
N PRO A 70 22.08 6.87 9.93
CA PRO A 70 21.04 6.14 10.65
C PRO A 70 20.85 6.62 12.09
N LEU A 71 21.94 6.98 12.77
CA LEU A 71 21.89 7.48 14.15
C LEU A 71 21.19 8.83 14.22
N LEU A 72 21.42 9.70 13.24
CA LEU A 72 20.75 10.99 13.11
C LEU A 72 19.26 10.81 12.75
N GLU A 73 18.94 9.91 11.81
CA GLU A 73 17.56 9.57 11.45
C GLU A 73 16.76 9.08 12.66
N ASP A 74 17.32 8.15 13.43
CA ASP A 74 16.66 7.61 14.63
C ASP A 74 16.54 8.67 15.74
N SER A 75 17.53 9.56 15.89
CA SER A 75 17.51 10.61 16.91
C SER A 75 16.50 11.72 16.60
N PHE A 76 16.28 12.02 15.31
CA PHE A 76 15.37 13.08 14.87
C PHE A 76 14.02 12.55 14.32
N ASP A 77 13.83 11.23 14.29
CA ASP A 77 12.64 10.54 13.76
C ASP A 77 12.31 10.97 12.30
N VAL A 78 13.37 11.22 11.52
CA VAL A 78 13.28 11.62 10.11
C VAL A 78 13.55 10.41 9.23
N LEU A 79 12.64 10.12 8.30
CA LEU A 79 12.82 9.03 7.34
C LEU A 79 13.42 9.54 6.03
N SER A 80 14.65 9.13 5.74
CA SER A 80 15.22 9.35 4.41
C SER A 80 14.56 8.47 3.34
N PRO A 81 14.62 8.86 2.06
CA PRO A 81 14.21 8.00 0.95
C PRO A 81 14.89 6.63 0.98
N LEU A 82 16.16 6.58 1.42
CA LEU A 82 16.90 5.33 1.55
C LEU A 82 16.29 4.44 2.64
N ARG A 83 15.99 4.99 3.82
CA ARG A 83 15.37 4.25 4.92
C ARG A 83 13.99 3.72 4.52
N LEU A 84 13.19 4.50 3.81
CA LEU A 84 11.89 4.07 3.28
C LEU A 84 12.02 2.92 2.27
N MET A 85 13.05 2.95 1.43
CA MET A 85 13.35 1.85 0.50
C MET A 85 13.79 0.59 1.24
N GLU A 86 14.62 0.71 2.27
CA GLU A 86 15.04 -0.43 3.11
C GLU A 86 13.86 -1.07 3.84
N LEU A 87 12.97 -0.26 4.42
CA LEU A 87 11.74 -0.72 5.07
C LEU A 87 10.79 -1.43 4.10
N SER A 88 10.72 -0.93 2.86
CA SER A 88 9.85 -1.48 1.82
C SER A 88 10.45 -2.68 1.09
N HIS A 89 11.67 -3.09 1.43
CA HIS A 89 12.34 -4.19 0.73
C HIS A 89 11.76 -5.55 1.20
N PRO A 90 11.42 -6.49 0.29
CA PRO A 90 10.83 -7.78 0.67
C PRO A 90 11.68 -8.65 1.61
N SER A 91 12.99 -8.40 1.67
CA SER A 91 13.89 -9.09 2.59
C SER A 91 13.77 -8.60 4.04
N HIS A 92 13.00 -7.56 4.32
CA HIS A 92 12.77 -7.09 5.69
C HIS A 92 12.21 -8.24 6.53
N PRO A 93 12.82 -8.60 7.68
CA PRO A 93 12.46 -9.81 8.42
C PRO A 93 10.97 -9.91 8.76
N LEU A 94 10.35 -8.79 9.16
CA LEU A 94 8.93 -8.76 9.50
C LEU A 94 8.02 -8.90 8.27
N LEU A 95 8.40 -8.35 7.12
CA LEU A 95 7.64 -8.52 5.88
C LEU A 95 7.75 -9.95 5.35
N LYS A 96 8.93 -10.56 5.49
CA LYS A 96 9.13 -11.97 5.18
C LYS A 96 8.26 -12.86 6.06
N ARG A 97 8.14 -12.56 7.36
CA ARG A 97 7.21 -13.25 8.25
C ARG A 97 5.76 -13.06 7.80
N LEU A 98 5.34 -11.83 7.51
CA LEU A 98 3.99 -11.54 7.00
C LEU A 98 3.68 -12.34 5.73
N GLN A 99 4.63 -12.42 4.80
CA GLN A 99 4.50 -13.19 3.57
C GLN A 99 4.32 -14.69 3.81
N MET A 100 5.04 -15.26 4.79
CA MET A 100 5.03 -16.71 5.06
C MET A 100 3.87 -17.14 5.96
N GLU A 101 3.55 -16.35 6.98
CA GLU A 101 2.60 -16.69 8.04
C GLU A 101 1.18 -16.14 7.75
N ALA A 102 1.05 -15.04 7.00
CA ALA A 102 -0.21 -14.37 6.69
C ALA A 102 -0.23 -13.83 5.25
N ALA A 103 -0.07 -14.74 4.27
CA ALA A 103 0.11 -14.39 2.86
C ALA A 103 -1.02 -13.52 2.29
N GLY A 104 -2.26 -13.73 2.72
CA GLY A 104 -3.41 -12.91 2.30
C GLY A 104 -3.27 -11.46 2.73
N THR A 105 -2.93 -11.23 4.00
CA THR A 105 -2.65 -9.89 4.53
C THR A 105 -1.42 -9.25 3.86
N TYR A 106 -0.39 -10.04 3.53
CA TYR A 106 0.76 -9.54 2.78
C TYR A 106 0.36 -9.03 1.39
N HIS A 107 -0.42 -9.81 0.63
CA HIS A 107 -0.91 -9.40 -0.68
C HIS A 107 -1.86 -8.21 -0.63
N HIS A 108 -2.74 -8.16 0.38
CA HIS A 108 -3.57 -6.98 0.69
C HIS A 108 -2.69 -5.74 0.86
N SER A 109 -1.68 -5.81 1.74
CA SER A 109 -0.79 -4.70 2.05
C SER A 109 -0.01 -4.18 0.83
N LEU A 110 0.44 -5.09 -0.06
CA LEU A 110 1.10 -4.68 -1.32
C LEU A 110 0.17 -3.93 -2.26
N MET A 111 -1.07 -4.41 -2.39
CA MET A 111 -2.08 -3.79 -3.24
C MET A 111 -2.52 -2.43 -2.67
N ILE A 112 -2.75 -2.33 -1.35
CA ILE A 112 -3.01 -1.05 -0.68
C ILE A 112 -1.86 -0.07 -0.91
N GLY A 113 -0.60 -0.53 -0.80
CA GLY A 113 0.57 0.31 -1.09
C GLY A 113 0.58 0.85 -2.51
N THR A 114 0.17 0.04 -3.49
CA THR A 114 0.10 0.42 -4.91
C THR A 114 -1.00 1.45 -5.17
N LEU A 115 -2.18 1.26 -4.58
CA LEU A 115 -3.29 2.20 -4.68
C LEU A 115 -2.93 3.54 -4.02
N ALA A 116 -2.38 3.50 -2.81
CA ALA A 116 -1.97 4.67 -2.06
C ALA A 116 -0.87 5.45 -2.77
N GLU A 117 0.15 4.78 -3.32
CA GLU A 117 1.22 5.37 -4.15
C GLU A 117 0.65 6.11 -5.36
N THR A 118 -0.30 5.50 -6.08
CA THR A 118 -0.95 6.11 -7.25
C THR A 118 -1.67 7.41 -6.90
N VAL A 119 -2.33 7.47 -5.74
CA VAL A 119 -3.02 8.67 -5.25
C VAL A 119 -2.00 9.71 -4.76
N ALA A 120 -0.97 9.27 -4.05
CA ALA A 120 0.09 10.12 -3.51
C ALA A 120 0.77 10.95 -4.61
N ASP A 121 1.11 10.29 -5.72
CA ASP A 121 1.75 10.92 -6.88
C ASP A 121 0.90 12.05 -7.48
N LYS A 122 -0.43 11.89 -7.48
CA LYS A 122 -1.36 12.91 -7.98
C LYS A 122 -1.49 14.11 -7.04
N LEU A 123 -1.30 13.90 -5.74
CA LEU A 123 -1.44 14.91 -4.70
C LEU A 123 -0.12 15.54 -4.25
N GLY A 124 1.02 15.10 -4.81
CA GLY A 124 2.34 15.53 -4.39
C GLY A 124 2.70 15.12 -2.96
N MET A 125 2.14 13.99 -2.50
CA MET A 125 2.41 13.44 -1.16
C MET A 125 3.64 12.53 -1.19
N ASN A 126 4.12 12.12 -0.01
CA ASN A 126 5.27 11.20 0.06
C ASN A 126 4.85 9.76 -0.27
N ALA A 127 4.91 9.41 -1.56
CA ALA A 127 4.57 8.10 -2.09
C ALA A 127 5.37 6.94 -1.44
N ASN A 128 6.68 7.13 -1.24
CA ASN A 128 7.53 6.12 -0.60
C ASN A 128 7.12 5.87 0.86
N LEU A 129 6.71 6.92 1.58
CA LEU A 129 6.23 6.80 2.95
C LEU A 129 4.89 6.05 3.00
N LEU A 130 3.96 6.37 2.10
CA LEU A 130 2.68 5.67 2.00
C LEU A 130 2.85 4.19 1.68
N LYS A 131 3.76 3.86 0.76
CA LYS A 131 4.09 2.48 0.40
C LYS A 131 4.68 1.72 1.58
N ALA A 132 5.67 2.30 2.26
CA ALA A 132 6.25 1.72 3.46
C ALA A 132 5.18 1.53 4.55
N GLY A 133 4.38 2.58 4.82
CA GLY A 133 3.27 2.54 5.79
C GLY A 133 2.25 1.44 5.46
N ALA A 134 1.87 1.30 4.18
CA ALA A 134 0.94 0.27 3.72
C ALA A 134 1.47 -1.13 4.01
N TYR A 135 2.77 -1.37 3.83
CA TYR A 135 3.35 -2.70 4.03
C TYR A 135 3.32 -3.13 5.49
N PHE A 136 3.22 -2.17 6.42
CA PHE A 136 3.20 -2.45 7.85
C PHE A 136 1.88 -2.20 8.56
N HIS A 137 0.90 -1.51 7.97
CA HIS A 137 -0.32 -1.08 8.68
C HIS A 137 -1.06 -2.24 9.38
N ASP A 138 -1.03 -3.42 8.75
CA ASP A 138 -1.78 -4.60 9.14
C ASP A 138 -0.92 -5.71 9.80
N ILE A 139 0.35 -5.45 10.14
CA ILE A 139 1.26 -6.49 10.67
C ILE A 139 0.74 -7.20 11.92
N GLY A 140 -0.14 -6.58 12.70
CA GLY A 140 -0.71 -7.21 13.89
C GLY A 140 -1.52 -8.46 13.59
N LYS A 141 -2.05 -8.59 12.36
CA LYS A 141 -2.75 -9.80 11.91
C LYS A 141 -1.87 -11.06 11.95
N LEU A 142 -0.54 -10.91 11.97
CA LEU A 142 0.42 -12.00 12.22
C LEU A 142 0.16 -12.77 13.52
N ARG A 143 -0.39 -12.14 14.56
CA ARG A 143 -0.63 -12.83 15.83
C ARG A 143 -1.70 -13.90 15.70
N ARG A 144 -2.71 -13.69 14.83
CA ARG A 144 -3.83 -14.61 14.61
C ARG A 144 -4.31 -14.56 13.15
N PRO A 145 -3.53 -15.07 12.17
CA PRO A 145 -3.86 -14.92 10.76
C PRO A 145 -5.24 -15.48 10.38
N ASP A 146 -5.62 -16.62 10.94
CA ASP A 146 -6.87 -17.35 10.64
C ASP A 146 -8.14 -16.58 11.04
N PHE A 147 -8.03 -15.51 11.84
CA PHE A 147 -9.15 -14.63 12.19
C PHE A 147 -9.41 -13.55 11.15
N PHE A 148 -8.63 -13.49 10.06
CA PHE A 148 -8.79 -12.47 9.02
C PHE A 148 -9.14 -13.14 7.70
N VAL A 149 -10.24 -12.70 7.09
CA VAL A 149 -10.87 -13.37 5.94
C VAL A 149 -9.95 -13.51 4.73
N GLU A 150 -9.00 -12.58 4.55
CA GLU A 150 -8.01 -12.65 3.49
C GLU A 150 -7.03 -13.82 3.64
N ASN A 151 -6.84 -14.35 4.85
CA ASN A 151 -5.95 -15.46 5.14
C ASN A 151 -6.66 -16.82 5.24
N GLN A 152 -8.00 -16.84 5.26
CA GLN A 152 -8.77 -18.08 5.48
C GLN A 152 -8.81 -19.02 4.26
N MET A 153 -8.25 -18.65 3.10
CA MET A 153 -8.13 -19.48 1.88
C MET A 153 -9.40 -20.26 1.46
N GLY A 154 -10.60 -19.74 1.77
CA GLY A 154 -11.87 -20.41 1.48
C GLY A 154 -12.30 -21.49 2.47
N GLY A 155 -11.60 -21.63 3.61
CA GLY A 155 -12.02 -22.43 4.76
C GLY A 155 -13.17 -21.78 5.55
N GLU A 156 -13.56 -22.44 6.65
CA GLU A 156 -14.63 -21.94 7.53
C GLU A 156 -14.24 -20.61 8.19
N ASN A 157 -15.19 -19.68 8.22
CA ASN A 157 -14.98 -18.41 8.88
C ASN A 157 -15.10 -18.58 10.40
N VAL A 158 -13.96 -18.46 11.09
CA VAL A 158 -13.85 -18.60 12.55
C VAL A 158 -14.84 -17.69 13.30
N HIS A 159 -15.27 -16.57 12.71
CA HIS A 159 -16.23 -15.65 13.33
C HIS A 159 -17.71 -16.09 13.31
N ASP A 160 -18.03 -17.18 12.62
CA ASP A 160 -19.40 -17.71 12.57
C ASP A 160 -19.78 -18.38 13.88
N GLU A 161 -18.83 -19.05 14.54
CA GLU A 161 -19.01 -19.73 15.82
C GLU A 161 -18.82 -18.81 17.04
N LEU A 162 -18.27 -17.61 16.84
CA LEU A 162 -17.92 -16.69 17.92
C LEU A 162 -19.03 -15.67 18.21
N LYS A 163 -19.13 -15.27 19.49
CA LYS A 163 -19.96 -14.13 19.89
C LYS A 163 -19.45 -12.85 19.20
N PRO A 164 -20.33 -11.95 18.73
CA PRO A 164 -19.91 -10.74 18.02
C PRO A 164 -18.91 -9.86 18.78
N SER A 165 -19.04 -9.77 20.11
CA SER A 165 -18.11 -9.02 20.96
C SER A 165 -16.71 -9.63 21.01
N LEU A 166 -16.61 -10.97 20.97
CA LEU A 166 -15.32 -11.66 20.95
C LEU A 166 -14.64 -11.51 19.58
N SER A 167 -15.41 -11.63 18.50
CA SER A 167 -14.92 -11.33 17.15
C SER A 167 -14.41 -9.90 17.04
N ALA A 168 -15.17 -8.93 17.56
CA ALA A 168 -14.75 -7.53 17.58
C ALA A 168 -13.47 -7.33 18.39
N LEU A 169 -13.36 -7.94 19.57
CA LEU A 169 -12.16 -7.85 20.40
C LEU A 169 -10.92 -8.37 19.67
N VAL A 170 -11.01 -9.53 19.00
CA VAL A 170 -9.88 -10.11 18.27
C VAL A 170 -9.49 -9.24 17.08
N ILE A 171 -10.47 -8.75 16.31
CA ILE A 171 -10.18 -7.90 15.15
C ILE A 171 -9.57 -6.58 15.61
N ILE A 172 -10.13 -5.90 16.62
CA ILE A 172 -9.59 -4.61 17.10
C ILE A 172 -8.18 -4.77 17.67
N ALA A 173 -7.87 -5.92 18.28
CA ALA A 173 -6.56 -6.18 18.89
C ALA A 173 -5.39 -6.13 17.89
N HIS A 174 -5.62 -6.32 16.58
CA HIS A 174 -4.54 -6.28 15.60
C HIS A 174 -3.81 -4.93 15.59
N VAL A 175 -4.46 -3.83 15.93
CA VAL A 175 -3.80 -2.51 16.00
C VAL A 175 -2.76 -2.50 17.11
N ARG A 176 -3.16 -2.90 18.33
CA ARG A 176 -2.25 -2.97 19.49
C ARG A 176 -1.14 -3.98 19.23
N GLU A 177 -1.49 -5.17 18.74
CA GLU A 177 -0.55 -6.25 18.45
C GLU A 177 0.43 -5.86 17.34
N GLY A 178 -0.03 -5.07 16.36
CA GLY A 178 0.81 -4.49 15.34
C GLY A 178 1.79 -3.47 15.89
N LEU A 179 1.37 -2.63 16.84
CA LEU A 179 2.27 -1.70 17.52
C LEU A 179 3.31 -2.43 18.38
N GLU A 180 2.94 -3.51 19.08
CA GLU A 180 3.87 -4.37 19.81
C GLU A 180 4.94 -4.95 18.89
N LEU A 181 4.54 -5.53 17.75
CA LEU A 181 5.47 -6.02 16.72
C LEU A 181 6.33 -4.88 16.16
N ALA A 182 5.75 -3.71 15.91
CA ALA A 182 6.49 -2.55 15.43
C ALA A 182 7.57 -2.11 16.42
N HIS A 183 7.30 -2.21 17.73
CA HIS A 183 8.29 -1.97 18.77
C HIS A 183 9.38 -3.04 18.80
N GLU A 184 9.02 -4.33 18.77
CA GLU A 184 9.97 -5.45 18.71
C GLU A 184 10.95 -5.33 17.52
N TYR A 185 10.44 -4.89 16.37
CA TYR A 185 11.21 -4.72 15.14
C TYR A 185 11.78 -3.30 14.93
N HIS A 186 11.71 -2.45 15.96
CA HIS A 186 12.27 -1.08 15.94
C HIS A 186 11.78 -0.24 14.75
N LEU A 187 10.50 -0.39 14.39
CA LEU A 187 9.91 0.42 13.32
C LEU A 187 9.83 1.89 13.73
N PRO A 188 10.19 2.82 12.83
CA PRO A 188 10.11 4.25 13.08
C PRO A 188 8.70 4.71 13.49
N ARG A 189 8.61 5.81 14.25
CA ARG A 189 7.32 6.29 14.77
C ARG A 189 6.35 6.65 13.66
N VAL A 190 6.85 7.22 12.57
CA VAL A 190 6.03 7.58 11.41
C VAL A 190 5.34 6.33 10.84
N ILE A 191 6.04 5.19 10.73
CA ILE A 191 5.45 3.91 10.30
C ILE A 191 4.44 3.38 11.33
N ARG A 192 4.76 3.47 12.62
CA ARG A 192 3.84 3.09 13.71
C ARG A 192 2.53 3.89 13.67
N SER A 193 2.56 5.12 13.18
CA SER A 193 1.36 5.96 13.05
C SER A 193 0.38 5.39 12.03
N PHE A 194 0.85 4.77 10.93
CA PHE A 194 -0.02 4.04 9.99
C PHE A 194 -0.74 2.87 10.67
N ILE A 195 -0.06 2.14 11.56
CA ILE A 195 -0.68 1.04 12.30
C ILE A 195 -1.74 1.57 13.26
N ALA A 196 -1.42 2.61 14.03
CA ALA A 196 -2.33 3.15 15.04
C ALA A 196 -3.58 3.83 14.43
N GLU A 197 -3.40 4.54 13.31
CA GLU A 197 -4.39 5.51 12.82
C GLU A 197 -5.25 5.00 11.65
N HIS A 198 -4.85 3.95 10.92
CA HIS A 198 -5.53 3.58 9.66
C HIS A 198 -7.02 3.23 9.82
N HIS A 199 -7.46 2.83 11.01
CA HIS A 199 -8.89 2.64 11.30
C HIS A 199 -9.52 3.77 12.13
N GLY A 200 -8.71 4.69 12.66
CA GLY A 200 -9.17 5.78 13.52
C GLY A 200 -10.02 5.26 14.69
N THR A 201 -11.21 5.85 14.85
CA THR A 201 -12.18 5.47 15.89
C THR A 201 -13.44 4.81 15.29
N THR A 202 -13.31 4.24 14.10
CA THR A 202 -14.42 3.64 13.36
C THR A 202 -14.99 2.42 14.07
N ALA A 203 -16.25 2.09 13.81
CA ALA A 203 -16.89 0.91 14.38
C ALA A 203 -16.84 -0.28 13.41
N LEU A 204 -16.66 -1.48 13.95
CA LEU A 204 -16.87 -2.75 13.24
C LEU A 204 -18.36 -2.98 12.97
N ALA A 205 -18.88 -2.29 11.95
CA ALA A 205 -20.32 -2.18 11.66
C ALA A 205 -21.02 -3.53 11.47
N TYR A 206 -20.35 -4.53 10.87
CA TYR A 206 -20.89 -5.87 10.71
C TYR A 206 -21.18 -6.54 12.05
N PHE A 207 -20.19 -6.57 12.96
CA PHE A 207 -20.35 -7.21 14.27
C PHE A 207 -21.29 -6.45 15.20
N LEU A 208 -21.29 -5.11 15.11
CA LEU A 208 -22.26 -4.28 15.81
C LEU A 208 -23.70 -4.60 15.37
N ARG A 209 -23.93 -4.74 14.05
CA ARG A 209 -25.25 -5.14 13.51
C ARG A 209 -25.60 -6.59 13.89
N LYS A 210 -24.65 -7.52 13.82
CA LYS A 210 -24.83 -8.92 14.26
C LYS A 210 -25.26 -8.97 15.72
N ALA A 211 -24.61 -8.22 16.61
CA ALA A 211 -24.96 -8.14 18.03
C ALA A 211 -26.38 -7.60 18.25
N ARG A 212 -26.75 -6.50 17.57
CA ARG A 212 -28.10 -5.92 17.66
C ARG A 212 -29.18 -6.88 17.19
N ASN A 213 -28.95 -7.60 16.08
CA ASN A 213 -29.88 -8.59 15.54
C ASN A 213 -30.04 -9.81 16.47
N MET A 214 -29.03 -10.12 17.28
CA MET A 214 -29.10 -11.15 18.32
C MET A 214 -29.77 -10.64 19.61
N GLY A 215 -30.29 -9.41 19.64
CA GLY A 215 -30.91 -8.80 20.83
C GLY A 215 -29.91 -8.44 21.94
N LEU A 216 -28.61 -8.43 21.65
CA LEU A 216 -27.58 -8.09 22.65
C LEU A 216 -27.50 -6.57 22.81
N THR A 217 -27.72 -6.07 24.02
CA THR A 217 -27.53 -4.66 24.37
C THR A 217 -26.07 -4.42 24.77
N ILE A 218 -25.22 -4.19 23.78
CA ILE A 218 -23.78 -3.94 23.98
C ILE A 218 -23.46 -2.49 23.57
N PRO A 219 -22.68 -1.75 24.37
CA PRO A 219 -22.23 -0.39 24.00
C PRO A 219 -21.50 -0.38 22.66
N ARG A 220 -21.74 0.64 21.83
CA ARG A 220 -21.11 0.78 20.50
C ARG A 220 -19.60 0.82 20.61
N GLU A 221 -19.10 1.38 21.70
CA GLU A 221 -17.69 1.60 22.03
C GLU A 221 -16.90 0.27 22.06
N GLN A 222 -17.55 -0.86 22.41
CA GLN A 222 -16.90 -2.18 22.37
C GLN A 222 -16.60 -2.68 20.96
N PHE A 223 -17.18 -2.05 19.94
CA PHE A 223 -16.95 -2.35 18.53
C PHE A 223 -16.11 -1.27 17.84
N CYS A 224 -15.66 -0.24 18.56
CA CYS A 224 -14.87 0.84 18.02
C CYS A 224 -13.37 0.58 18.19
N TYR A 225 -12.59 0.93 17.17
CA TYR A 225 -11.15 1.03 17.31
C TYR A 225 -10.78 2.12 18.33
N PRO A 226 -9.70 1.94 19.10
CA PRO A 226 -9.31 2.88 20.15
C PRO A 226 -8.76 4.21 19.61
N GLY A 227 -8.46 4.30 18.32
CA GLY A 227 -7.78 5.45 17.72
C GLY A 227 -6.27 5.48 18.00
N PRO A 228 -5.63 6.63 17.77
CA PRO A 228 -6.23 7.94 17.45
C PRO A 228 -6.78 8.02 16.01
N LYS A 229 -7.55 9.07 15.71
CA LYS A 229 -7.91 9.43 14.32
C LYS A 229 -6.63 9.79 13.54
N PRO A 230 -6.60 9.64 12.21
CA PRO A 230 -5.53 10.13 11.36
C PRO A 230 -5.12 11.56 11.68
N GLN A 231 -3.81 11.77 11.89
CA GLN A 231 -3.22 13.08 12.23
C GLN A 231 -2.39 13.66 11.07
N SER A 232 -2.35 12.98 9.93
CA SER A 232 -1.58 13.39 8.75
C SER A 232 -2.33 13.07 7.46
N ARG A 233 -1.98 13.76 6.36
CA ARG A 233 -2.54 13.46 5.04
C ARG A 233 -2.23 12.02 4.64
N GLU A 234 -1.03 11.51 4.96
CA GLU A 234 -0.62 10.16 4.65
C GLU A 234 -1.44 9.09 5.41
N THR A 235 -1.59 9.20 6.73
CA THR A 235 -2.42 8.25 7.49
C THR A 235 -3.91 8.39 7.18
N GLY A 236 -4.36 9.61 6.85
CA GLY A 236 -5.71 9.85 6.34
C GLY A 236 -5.96 9.17 4.99
N LEU A 237 -5.00 9.28 4.06
CA LEU A 237 -5.08 8.58 2.78
C LEU A 237 -5.04 7.06 2.99
N MET A 238 -4.21 6.54 3.91
CA MET A 238 -4.18 5.12 4.24
C MET A 238 -5.56 4.60 4.65
N MET A 239 -6.22 5.31 5.58
CA MET A 239 -7.56 4.97 6.03
C MET A 239 -8.56 4.91 4.88
N LEU A 240 -8.52 5.89 3.97
CA LEU A 240 -9.43 5.95 2.85
C LEU A 240 -9.18 4.82 1.86
N VAL A 241 -7.92 4.55 1.50
CA VAL A 241 -7.55 3.49 0.55
C VAL A 241 -7.96 2.12 1.10
N ASP A 242 -7.60 1.80 2.34
CA ASP A 242 -7.95 0.52 2.98
C ASP A 242 -9.46 0.33 3.10
N SER A 243 -10.18 1.34 3.58
CA SER A 243 -11.64 1.26 3.72
C SER A 243 -12.36 1.12 2.38
N VAL A 244 -11.90 1.84 1.35
CA VAL A 244 -12.49 1.79 0.01
C VAL A 244 -12.22 0.44 -0.64
N GLU A 245 -10.98 -0.07 -0.58
CA GLU A 245 -10.69 -1.37 -1.16
C GLU A 245 -11.49 -2.48 -0.47
N ALA A 246 -11.55 -2.48 0.86
CA ALA A 246 -12.28 -3.49 1.60
C ALA A 246 -13.77 -3.51 1.22
N ALA A 247 -14.37 -2.32 1.01
CA ALA A 247 -15.75 -2.19 0.58
C ALA A 247 -15.98 -2.67 -0.87
N VAL A 248 -15.12 -2.24 -1.81
CA VAL A 248 -15.22 -2.65 -3.22
C VAL A 248 -14.99 -4.16 -3.37
N ARG A 249 -14.01 -4.73 -2.65
CA ARG A 249 -13.76 -6.17 -2.61
C ARG A 249 -14.97 -6.95 -2.10
N ALA A 250 -15.63 -6.45 -1.06
CA ALA A 250 -16.83 -7.09 -0.51
C ALA A 250 -18.00 -7.10 -1.52
N GLU A 251 -18.20 -6.02 -2.27
CA GLU A 251 -19.27 -5.93 -3.28
C GLU A 251 -18.97 -6.75 -4.54
N SER A 252 -17.70 -6.76 -4.98
CA SER A 252 -17.26 -7.62 -6.08
C SER A 252 -17.52 -9.10 -5.78
N ARG A 253 -17.26 -9.55 -4.54
CA ARG A 253 -17.59 -10.92 -4.10
C ARG A 253 -19.10 -11.22 -4.10
N ALA A 254 -19.94 -10.20 -3.95
CA ALA A 254 -21.39 -10.32 -4.00
C ALA A 254 -21.96 -10.31 -5.44
N GLY A 255 -21.11 -10.24 -6.47
CA GLY A 255 -21.52 -10.26 -7.88
C GLY A 255 -21.86 -8.90 -8.49
N SER A 256 -21.58 -7.80 -7.78
CA SER A 256 -21.69 -6.44 -8.32
C SER A 256 -20.37 -6.07 -9.02
N GLU A 257 -20.39 -6.01 -10.36
CA GLU A 257 -19.21 -5.68 -11.18
C GLU A 257 -19.38 -4.38 -11.99
N SER A 258 -20.50 -3.66 -11.81
CA SER A 258 -20.75 -2.42 -12.56
C SER A 258 -19.87 -1.27 -12.08
N ILE A 259 -19.41 -0.45 -13.03
CA ILE A 259 -18.61 0.75 -12.74
C ILE A 259 -19.36 1.78 -11.90
N LEU A 260 -20.68 1.87 -12.06
CA LEU A 260 -21.52 2.78 -11.29
C LEU A 260 -21.51 2.36 -9.81
N ASP A 261 -21.60 1.06 -9.55
CA ASP A 261 -21.60 0.49 -8.21
C ASP A 261 -20.27 0.79 -7.49
N VAL A 262 -19.13 0.63 -8.17
CA VAL A 262 -17.80 0.96 -7.60
C VAL A 262 -17.70 2.45 -7.25
N ARG A 263 -18.14 3.34 -8.14
CA ARG A 263 -18.11 4.79 -7.89
C ARG A 263 -18.98 5.16 -6.69
N ASP A 264 -20.19 4.62 -6.61
CA ASP A 264 -21.12 4.91 -5.52
C ASP A 264 -20.57 4.40 -4.19
N THR A 265 -19.89 3.26 -4.20
CA THR A 265 -19.23 2.70 -3.01
C THR A 265 -18.06 3.53 -2.55
N ILE A 266 -17.19 3.99 -3.46
CA ILE A 266 -16.11 4.93 -3.12
C ILE A 266 -16.68 6.19 -2.46
N ASN A 267 -17.72 6.78 -3.07
CA ASN A 267 -18.33 8.00 -2.56
C ASN A 267 -18.94 7.78 -1.17
N ARG A 268 -19.69 6.70 -0.98
CA ARG A 268 -20.32 6.35 0.29
C ARG A 268 -19.31 6.12 1.40
N VAL A 269 -18.21 5.40 1.11
CA VAL A 269 -17.17 5.14 2.11
C VAL A 269 -16.51 6.45 2.53
N ILE A 270 -16.09 7.28 1.58
CA ILE A 270 -15.41 8.55 1.89
C ILE A 270 -16.35 9.50 2.65
N GLU A 271 -17.62 9.61 2.23
CA GLU A 271 -18.61 10.44 2.92
C GLU A 271 -18.90 9.93 4.33
N SER A 272 -18.91 8.62 4.55
CA SER A 272 -19.02 8.02 5.87
C SER A 272 -17.85 8.43 6.77
N LYS A 273 -16.61 8.43 6.27
CA LYS A 273 -15.44 8.85 7.08
C LYS A 273 -15.49 10.34 7.42
N ILE A 274 -15.94 11.18 6.49
CA ILE A 274 -16.11 12.62 6.71
C ILE A 274 -17.20 12.88 7.76
N SER A 275 -18.38 12.29 7.60
CA SER A 275 -19.51 12.49 8.53
C SER A 275 -19.25 11.92 9.93
N GLU A 276 -18.41 10.89 10.05
CA GLU A 276 -17.92 10.36 11.34
C GLU A 276 -16.75 11.17 11.94
N GLY A 277 -16.34 12.26 11.29
CA GLY A 277 -15.24 13.13 11.70
C GLY A 277 -13.87 12.43 11.70
N GLN A 278 -13.68 11.35 10.95
CA GLN A 278 -12.40 10.61 10.96
C GLN A 278 -11.25 11.40 10.34
N LEU A 279 -11.55 12.43 9.56
CA LEU A 279 -10.57 13.27 8.88
C LEU A 279 -10.46 14.68 9.47
N ASP A 280 -11.02 14.92 10.67
CA ASP A 280 -11.06 16.25 11.29
C ASP A 280 -9.66 16.83 11.54
N ASP A 281 -8.68 15.97 11.84
CA ASP A 281 -7.29 16.34 12.13
C ASP A 281 -6.37 16.17 10.90
N VAL A 282 -6.95 16.11 9.69
CA VAL A 282 -6.22 15.93 8.43
C VAL A 282 -6.49 17.10 7.49
N ASP A 283 -5.42 17.73 7.01
CA ASP A 283 -5.47 18.85 6.05
C ASP A 283 -5.81 18.41 4.62
N PHE A 284 -6.97 17.78 4.41
CA PHE A 284 -7.51 17.51 3.08
C PHE A 284 -8.44 18.63 2.62
N THR A 285 -8.16 19.18 1.44
CA THR A 285 -9.10 20.05 0.75
C THR A 285 -10.19 19.22 0.04
N LEU A 286 -11.33 19.84 -0.27
CA LEU A 286 -12.35 19.19 -1.10
C LEU A 286 -11.79 18.75 -2.46
N ARG A 287 -10.84 19.51 -3.02
CA ARG A 287 -10.13 19.15 -4.25
C ARG A 287 -9.32 17.87 -4.07
N ASP A 288 -8.60 17.73 -2.95
CA ASP A 288 -7.84 16.51 -2.66
C ASP A 288 -8.78 15.30 -2.61
N LEU A 289 -9.89 15.42 -1.88
CA LEU A 289 -10.89 14.34 -1.78
C LEU A 289 -11.52 13.98 -3.13
N SER A 290 -11.69 14.95 -4.05
CA SER A 290 -12.12 14.66 -5.42
C SER A 290 -11.07 13.89 -6.22
N VAL A 291 -9.79 14.27 -6.10
CA VAL A 291 -8.68 13.56 -6.76
C VAL A 291 -8.53 12.13 -6.21
N ILE A 292 -8.69 11.95 -4.89
CA ILE A 292 -8.67 10.62 -4.25
C ILE A 292 -9.77 9.74 -4.85
N ARG A 293 -11.02 10.23 -4.92
CA ARG A 293 -12.17 9.50 -5.50
C ARG A 293 -11.90 9.03 -6.92
N GLU A 294 -11.52 9.94 -7.81
CA GLU A 294 -11.32 9.62 -9.23
C GLU A 294 -10.12 8.70 -9.46
N THR A 295 -9.04 8.89 -8.69
CA THR A 295 -7.85 8.06 -8.81
C THR A 295 -8.10 6.64 -8.31
N LEU A 296 -8.77 6.49 -7.16
CA LEU A 296 -9.17 5.17 -6.65
C LEU A 296 -10.16 4.47 -7.58
N LEU A 297 -11.14 5.19 -8.13
CA LEU A 297 -12.07 4.66 -9.11
C LEU A 297 -11.33 4.09 -10.32
N SER A 298 -10.38 4.84 -10.88
CA SER A 298 -9.60 4.36 -12.03
C SER A 298 -8.70 3.17 -11.69
N ALA A 299 -8.09 3.16 -10.50
CA ALA A 299 -7.16 2.11 -10.09
C ALA A 299 -7.90 0.80 -9.76
N LEU A 300 -8.95 0.87 -8.93
CA LEU A 300 -9.76 -0.29 -8.53
C LEU A 300 -10.51 -0.91 -9.71
N ARG A 301 -10.90 -0.09 -10.68
CA ARG A 301 -11.44 -0.56 -11.96
C ARG A 301 -10.50 -1.54 -12.65
N THR A 302 -9.19 -1.28 -12.62
CA THR A 302 -8.18 -2.15 -13.24
C THR A 302 -8.00 -3.43 -12.43
N VAL A 303 -8.09 -3.35 -11.10
CA VAL A 303 -7.89 -4.49 -10.19
C VAL A 303 -9.06 -5.48 -10.27
N TYR A 304 -10.31 -4.99 -10.29
CA TYR A 304 -11.51 -5.85 -10.22
C TYR A 304 -12.22 -6.08 -11.56
N HIS A 305 -11.77 -5.49 -12.67
CA HIS A 305 -12.31 -5.88 -13.99
C HIS A 305 -11.66 -7.16 -14.51
N THR A 306 -12.48 -8.21 -14.53
CA THR A 306 -12.17 -9.50 -15.13
C THR A 306 -12.04 -9.36 -16.65
N ARG A 307 -10.95 -9.90 -17.23
CA ARG A 307 -10.80 -10.02 -18.69
C ARG A 307 -11.95 -10.89 -19.22
N LYS A 308 -12.92 -10.32 -19.93
CA LYS A 308 -13.90 -11.10 -20.70
C LYS A 308 -13.18 -11.82 -21.83
N VAL A 309 -12.76 -13.07 -21.57
CA VAL A 309 -12.28 -13.96 -22.63
C VAL A 309 -13.50 -14.35 -23.45
N LYS A 310 -13.56 -13.92 -24.71
CA LYS A 310 -14.56 -14.45 -25.65
C LYS A 310 -14.30 -15.95 -25.78
N GLU A 311 -15.30 -16.76 -25.46
CA GLU A 311 -15.30 -18.17 -25.86
C GLU A 311 -15.10 -18.24 -27.38
N ILE A 312 -14.05 -18.95 -27.79
CA ILE A 312 -13.83 -19.28 -29.19
C ILE A 312 -14.84 -20.37 -29.49
N GLN A 313 -15.95 -20.03 -30.15
CA GLN A 313 -16.85 -21.04 -30.70
C GLN A 313 -16.07 -21.80 -31.78
N GLU A 314 -15.78 -23.07 -31.54
CA GLU A 314 -15.31 -23.97 -32.59
C GLU A 314 -16.36 -23.97 -33.70
N LYS A 315 -15.97 -23.56 -34.91
CA LYS A 315 -16.83 -23.71 -36.08
C LYS A 315 -17.02 -25.19 -36.32
N GLU A 316 -18.23 -25.69 -36.11
CA GLU A 316 -18.63 -27.01 -36.59
C GLU A 316 -18.35 -27.09 -38.10
N SER A 317 -17.56 -28.08 -38.47
CA SER A 317 -17.27 -28.43 -39.86
C SER A 317 -18.58 -28.72 -40.61
N PRO A 318 -18.77 -28.26 -41.86
CA PRO A 318 -20.02 -28.49 -42.57
C PRO A 318 -20.23 -29.99 -42.80
N GLN A 319 -21.30 -30.55 -42.22
CA GLN A 319 -21.77 -31.89 -42.57
C GLN A 319 -22.23 -31.90 -44.02
N HIS A 320 -21.64 -32.81 -44.79
CA HIS A 320 -21.97 -33.10 -46.17
C HIS A 320 -23.39 -33.69 -46.24
N THR A 321 -24.39 -32.90 -46.63
CA THR A 321 -25.72 -33.42 -46.98
C THR A 321 -25.66 -34.03 -48.38
N THR A 322 -25.80 -35.34 -48.48
CA THR A 322 -26.01 -36.04 -49.74
C THR A 322 -27.51 -35.98 -50.07
N GLU A 323 -27.86 -35.21 -51.11
CA GLU A 323 -29.20 -35.18 -51.70
C GLU A 323 -29.56 -36.58 -52.24
N LYS A 324 -30.76 -37.07 -51.88
CA LYS A 324 -31.44 -38.13 -52.63
C LYS A 324 -32.55 -37.47 -53.43
N GLN A 325 -32.37 -37.51 -54.74
CA GLN A 325 -33.26 -37.07 -55.80
C GLN A 325 -34.40 -38.10 -55.94
N GLU A 326 -35.65 -37.69 -55.76
CA GLU A 326 -36.84 -38.44 -56.16
C GLU A 326 -37.28 -37.96 -57.55
N ASP A 327 -37.24 -38.86 -58.54
CA ASP A 327 -37.93 -38.69 -59.81
C ASP A 327 -39.18 -39.60 -59.84
N ASP A 328 -40.26 -38.96 -60.30
CA ASP A 328 -41.66 -39.31 -60.42
C ASP A 328 -41.96 -40.36 -61.52
N VAL A 329 -42.85 -41.34 -61.26
CA VAL A 329 -43.84 -41.86 -62.25
C VAL A 329 -45.07 -42.45 -61.54
N SER A 330 -46.22 -41.87 -61.87
CA SER A 330 -47.61 -42.25 -61.54
C SER A 330 -48.18 -43.47 -62.30
N GLU A 331 -49.17 -44.16 -61.72
CA GLU A 331 -50.45 -44.67 -62.30
C GLU A 331 -50.94 -45.92 -61.52
N ALA A 332 -52.04 -45.91 -60.76
CA ALA A 332 -53.47 -45.82 -61.10
C ALA A 332 -54.21 -47.19 -61.20
N SER A 333 -55.10 -47.39 -60.22
CA SER A 333 -56.40 -48.10 -60.25
C SER A 333 -56.49 -49.65 -60.31
N VAL A 334 -57.02 -50.19 -59.21
CA VAL A 334 -58.27 -50.99 -59.09
C VAL A 334 -58.77 -51.74 -60.34
N ALA A 335 -58.84 -53.06 -60.20
CA ALA A 335 -59.52 -53.99 -61.10
C ALA A 335 -61.06 -53.86 -61.05
N SER A 336 -61.71 -53.75 -62.22
CA SER A 336 -62.91 -54.55 -62.57
C SER A 336 -63.46 -54.22 -63.97
N ARG A 337 -63.63 -55.31 -64.75
CA ARG A 337 -64.54 -55.54 -65.90
C ARG A 337 -64.18 -55.00 -67.28
#